data_AF-O07491-F1
#
_entry.id   AF-O07491-F1
#
_cell.length_a   1.000
_cell.length_b   1.000
_cell.length_c   1.000
_cell.angle_alpha   90.00
_cell.angle_beta   90.00
_cell.angle_gamma   90.00
#
_symmetry.space_group_name_H-M   'P 1'
#
loop_
_entity.id
_entity.type
_entity.pdbx_description
1 polymer ?
#
loop_
_entity_poly.entity_id
_entity_poly.type
_entity_poly.pdbx_seq_one_letter_code
_entity_poly.pdbx_strand_id
1 'polypeptide(L)'
;MESRGFIFGCPVSYALGIGFIPVRKLGTLVGFDNENVKDILTINNDAIKPGQRVLITDDVLTTGRTIEAIIKLVEEAGGIISGIVFLVELTDLDGRKMLDGYDVLVLGID
;
A
#
# COMPACT_ATOMS: atom_id res chain seq x y z
N MET A 1 -1.04 -1.33 4.19
CA MET A 1 -2.50 -1.03 4.16
C MET A 1 -3.09 -1.11 5.58
N GLU A 2 -4.19 -0.42 5.88
CA GLU A 2 -4.88 -0.60 7.18
C GLU A 2 -5.41 -2.05 7.33
N SER A 3 -5.37 -2.67 8.51
CA SER A 3 -4.59 -2.29 9.71
C SER A 3 -3.25 -3.04 9.80
N ARG A 4 -3.17 -4.25 9.23
CA ARG A 4 -2.01 -5.15 9.39
C ARG A 4 -0.73 -4.57 8.80
N GLY A 5 -0.82 -3.90 7.65
CA GLY A 5 0.34 -3.23 7.07
C GLY A 5 0.91 -2.09 7.92
N PHE A 6 0.14 -1.51 8.87
CA PHE A 6 0.67 -0.46 9.75
C PHE A 6 1.65 -1.03 10.79
N ILE A 7 1.45 -2.30 11.19
CA ILE A 7 2.32 -2.99 12.14
C ILE A 7 3.76 -3.07 11.61
N PHE A 8 3.92 -3.13 10.29
CA PHE A 8 5.22 -3.21 9.62
C PHE A 8 5.66 -1.87 9.04
N GLY A 9 4.74 -1.11 8.44
CA GLY A 9 5.05 0.16 7.79
C GLY A 9 5.58 1.21 8.78
N CYS A 10 4.99 1.32 9.98
CA CYS A 10 5.42 2.29 11.00
C CYS A 10 6.86 2.04 11.50
N PRO A 11 7.26 0.83 11.95
CA PRO A 11 8.64 0.60 12.37
C PRO A 11 9.63 0.69 11.21
N VAL A 12 9.26 0.29 9.98
CA VAL A 12 10.11 0.46 8.79
C VAL A 12 10.37 1.94 8.52
N SER A 13 9.33 2.78 8.50
CA SER A 13 9.51 4.22 8.27
C SER A 13 10.34 4.87 9.37
N TYR A 14 10.13 4.45 10.63
CA TYR A 14 10.91 4.93 11.77
C TYR A 14 12.39 4.56 11.63
N ALA A 15 12.70 3.29 11.33
CA ALA A 15 14.07 2.81 11.16
C ALA A 15 14.80 3.50 9.99
N LEU A 16 14.08 3.88 8.94
CA LEU A 16 14.62 4.59 7.78
C LEU A 16 14.68 6.12 7.97
N GLY A 17 14.09 6.66 9.05
CA GLY A 17 14.01 8.11 9.27
C GLY A 17 13.16 8.85 8.25
N ILE A 18 12.13 8.18 7.68
CA ILE A 18 11.23 8.74 6.67
C ILE A 18 9.81 8.92 7.21
N GLY A 19 8.99 9.69 6.50
CA GLY A 19 7.57 9.86 6.82
C GLY A 19 6.76 8.56 6.62
N PHE A 20 5.63 8.48 7.31
CA PHE A 20 4.66 7.38 7.17
C PHE A 20 3.33 7.93 6.66
N ILE A 21 2.77 7.29 5.64
CA ILE A 21 1.48 7.65 5.05
C ILE A 21 0.52 6.46 5.19
N PRO A 22 -0.56 6.58 5.98
CA PRO A 22 -1.56 5.54 6.05
C PRO A 22 -2.47 5.57 4.81
N VAL A 23 -2.69 4.39 4.21
CA VAL A 23 -3.76 4.17 3.23
C VAL A 23 -4.94 3.50 3.95
N ARG A 24 -6.15 4.06 3.80
CA ARG A 24 -7.37 3.62 4.51
C ARG A 24 -8.47 3.23 3.53
N LYS A 25 -9.44 2.43 3.99
CA LYS A 25 -10.69 2.19 3.24
C LYS A 25 -11.73 3.25 3.61
N LEU A 26 -12.43 3.81 2.62
CA LEU A 26 -13.55 4.72 2.82
C LEU A 26 -14.64 3.98 3.62
N GLY A 27 -15.07 4.55 4.75
CA GLY A 27 -15.99 3.89 5.71
C GLY A 27 -15.37 3.60 7.08
N THR A 28 -14.04 3.55 7.21
CA THR A 28 -13.38 3.47 8.55
C THR A 28 -13.34 4.82 9.28
N LEU A 29 -13.89 5.87 8.67
CA LEU A 29 -14.12 7.17 9.31
C LEU A 29 -15.46 7.13 10.04
N VAL A 30 -15.43 7.39 11.36
CA VAL A 30 -16.61 7.42 12.22
C VAL A 30 -17.67 8.36 11.63
N GLY A 31 -18.82 7.82 11.19
CA GLY A 31 -19.96 8.60 10.70
C GLY A 31 -20.43 8.33 9.25
N PHE A 32 -19.83 7.39 8.52
CA PHE A 32 -20.30 6.96 7.19
C PHE A 32 -21.00 5.59 7.24
N ASP A 33 -22.07 5.44 6.47
CA ASP A 33 -22.82 4.18 6.35
C ASP A 33 -22.03 3.16 5.51
N ASN A 34 -21.59 2.09 6.15
CA ASN A 34 -20.60 1.14 5.62
C ASN A 34 -21.17 0.15 4.61
N GLU A 35 -22.50 0.02 4.51
CA GLU A 35 -23.14 -1.07 3.76
C GLU A 35 -23.11 -0.88 2.24
N ASN A 36 -22.84 0.34 1.76
CA ASN A 36 -22.87 0.68 0.32
C ASN A 36 -21.57 1.31 -0.21
N VAL A 37 -20.54 1.42 0.61
CA VAL A 37 -19.26 1.99 0.20
C VAL A 37 -18.43 0.90 -0.47
N LYS A 38 -18.25 1.01 -1.79
CA LYS A 38 -17.24 0.21 -2.51
C LYS A 38 -15.89 0.32 -1.80
N ASP A 39 -15.04 -0.70 -1.89
CA ASP A 39 -13.66 -0.73 -1.39
C ASP A 39 -12.82 0.40 -2.01
N ILE A 40 -13.05 1.64 -1.57
CA ILE A 40 -12.39 2.85 -2.02
C ILE A 40 -11.21 3.07 -1.10
N LEU A 41 -10.01 3.10 -1.65
CA LEU A 41 -8.81 3.43 -0.91
C LEU A 41 -8.62 4.94 -0.89
N THR A 42 -8.23 5.48 0.26
CA THR A 42 -7.98 6.91 0.45
C THR A 42 -6.63 7.15 1.11
N ILE A 43 -6.00 8.25 0.68
CA ILE A 43 -4.84 8.88 1.29
C ILE A 43 -5.16 10.36 1.50
N ASN A 44 -4.47 11.03 2.43
CA ASN A 44 -4.60 12.48 2.55
C ASN A 44 -4.03 13.17 1.29
N ASN A 45 -4.74 14.19 0.78
CA ASN A 45 -4.37 14.88 -0.47
C ASN A 45 -3.00 15.57 -0.44
N ASP A 46 -2.48 15.87 0.75
CA ASP A 46 -1.19 16.51 0.98
C ASP A 46 -0.11 15.52 1.44
N ALA A 47 -0.42 14.21 1.47
CA ALA A 47 0.51 13.19 1.96
C ALA A 47 1.73 13.01 1.05
N ILE A 48 1.58 13.23 -0.26
CA ILE A 48 2.62 13.00 -1.27
C ILE A 48 2.82 14.28 -2.07
N LYS A 49 4.07 14.69 -2.22
CA LYS A 49 4.49 15.80 -3.07
C LYS A 49 5.10 15.25 -4.37
N PRO A 50 4.92 15.95 -5.51
CA PRO A 50 5.52 15.54 -6.77
C PRO A 50 7.03 15.27 -6.66
N GLY A 51 7.46 14.14 -7.21
CA GLY A 51 8.86 13.68 -7.20
C GLY A 51 9.28 12.95 -5.91
N GLN A 52 8.42 12.85 -4.89
CA GLN A 52 8.74 12.04 -3.71
C GLN A 52 8.78 10.55 -4.07
N ARG A 53 9.77 9.86 -3.52
CA ARG A 53 9.91 8.41 -3.64
C ARG A 53 9.11 7.73 -2.53
N VAL A 54 8.29 6.76 -2.90
CA VAL A 54 7.36 6.07 -2.00
C VAL A 54 7.66 4.57 -1.99
N LEU A 55 7.88 4.04 -0.79
CA LEU A 55 8.00 2.61 -0.53
C LEU A 55 6.63 2.09 -0.05
N ILE A 56 6.02 1.17 -0.79
CA ILE A 56 4.78 0.53 -0.37
C ILE A 56 5.13 -0.69 0.50
N THR A 57 4.45 -0.82 1.64
CA THR A 57 4.61 -1.99 2.53
C THR A 57 3.25 -2.58 2.90
N ASP A 58 3.17 -3.90 2.92
CA ASP A 58 2.02 -4.64 3.46
C ASP A 58 2.45 -6.00 4.04
N ASP A 59 1.53 -6.69 4.70
CA ASP A 59 1.84 -7.99 5.29
C ASP A 59 1.82 -9.12 4.25
N VAL A 60 0.76 -9.23 3.45
CA VAL A 60 0.55 -10.37 2.54
C VAL A 60 0.27 -9.91 1.11
N LEU A 61 1.08 -10.37 0.15
CA LEU A 61 0.75 -10.27 -1.28
C LEU A 61 -0.29 -11.35 -1.64
N THR A 62 -1.47 -10.91 -2.08
CA THR A 62 -2.54 -11.78 -2.57
C THR A 62 -2.65 -11.68 -4.10
N THR A 63 -3.73 -11.08 -4.63
CA THR A 63 -3.94 -10.86 -6.06
C THR A 63 -3.25 -9.61 -6.61
N GLY A 64 -2.62 -8.81 -5.74
CA GLY A 64 -1.97 -7.54 -6.10
C GLY A 64 -2.92 -6.36 -6.39
N ARG A 65 -4.22 -6.57 -6.56
CA ARG A 65 -5.20 -5.51 -6.93
C ARG A 65 -5.21 -4.30 -6.00
N THR A 66 -5.15 -4.54 -4.70
CA THR A 66 -5.13 -3.45 -3.73
C THR A 66 -3.87 -2.60 -3.89
N ILE A 67 -2.74 -3.25 -4.13
CA ILE A 67 -1.45 -2.58 -4.26
C ILE A 67 -1.39 -1.81 -5.59
N GLU A 68 -1.93 -2.37 -6.66
CA GLU A 68 -2.12 -1.67 -7.94
C GLU A 68 -2.94 -0.39 -7.78
N ALA A 69 -4.03 -0.43 -7.00
CA ALA A 69 -4.82 0.77 -6.71
C ALA A 69 -4.03 1.81 -5.89
N ILE A 70 -3.19 1.37 -4.94
CA ILE A 70 -2.31 2.28 -4.19
C ILE A 70 -1.25 2.91 -5.09
N ILE A 71 -0.65 2.13 -5.99
CA ILE A 71 0.31 2.63 -6.98
C ILE A 71 -0.31 3.77 -7.78
N LYS A 72 -1.51 3.55 -8.34
CA LYS A 72 -2.23 4.58 -9.10
C LYS A 72 -2.45 5.85 -8.28
N LEU A 73 -2.89 5.72 -7.01
CA LEU A 73 -3.05 6.87 -6.11
C LEU A 73 -1.74 7.64 -5.88
N VAL A 74 -0.64 6.93 -5.70
CA VAL A 74 0.68 7.54 -5.50
C VAL A 74 1.15 8.26 -6.75
N GLU A 75 1.01 7.63 -7.92
CA GLU A 75 1.42 8.20 -9.21
C GLU A 75 0.56 9.40 -9.61
N GLU A 76 -0.75 9.34 -9.37
CA GLU A 76 -1.68 10.48 -9.57
C GLU A 76 -1.30 11.67 -8.67
N ALA A 77 -0.78 11.43 -7.48
CA ALA A 77 -0.22 12.46 -6.60
C ALA A 77 1.19 12.95 -7.02
N GLY A 78 1.74 12.42 -8.11
CA GLY A 78 3.07 12.73 -8.63
C GLY A 78 4.22 12.04 -7.89
N GLY A 79 3.93 11.06 -7.05
CA GLY A 79 4.92 10.22 -6.39
C GLY A 79 5.55 9.21 -7.33
N ILE A 80 6.70 8.67 -6.93
CA ILE A 80 7.45 7.66 -7.68
C ILE A 80 7.56 6.41 -6.81
N ILE A 81 7.06 5.27 -7.29
CA ILE A 81 7.22 4.00 -6.58
C ILE A 81 8.70 3.61 -6.57
N SER A 82 9.30 3.57 -5.39
CA SER A 82 10.70 3.16 -5.21
C SER A 82 10.85 1.67 -4.94
N GLY A 83 9.76 0.99 -4.61
CA GLY A 83 9.72 -0.43 -4.31
C GLY A 83 8.43 -0.81 -3.57
N ILE A 84 8.16 -2.11 -3.53
CA ILE A 84 7.02 -2.72 -2.86
C ILE A 84 7.53 -3.88 -2.03
N VAL A 85 7.17 -3.93 -0.75
CA VAL A 85 7.65 -4.95 0.19
C VAL A 85 6.50 -5.65 0.88
N PHE A 86 6.54 -6.98 0.88
CA PHE A 86 5.62 -7.83 1.64
C PHE A 86 6.37 -8.73 2.62
N LEU A 87 5.70 -9.10 3.70
CA LEU A 87 6.22 -10.13 4.61
C LEU A 87 6.04 -11.53 4.02
N VAL A 88 4.85 -11.82 3.47
CA VAL A 88 4.48 -13.12 2.90
C VAL A 88 3.82 -12.91 1.54
N GLU A 89 3.95 -13.88 0.65
CA GLU A 89 3.22 -13.97 -0.60
C GLU A 89 2.38 -15.24 -0.61
N LEU A 90 1.15 -15.17 -1.16
CA LEU A 90 0.35 -16.34 -1.49
C LEU A 90 0.59 -16.70 -2.96
N THR A 91 1.50 -17.64 -3.21
CA THR A 91 2.04 -17.91 -4.55
C THR A 91 0.97 -18.40 -5.54
N ASP A 92 -0.01 -19.16 -5.07
CA ASP A 92 -1.14 -19.66 -5.86
C ASP A 92 -2.06 -18.55 -6.43
N LEU A 93 -1.93 -17.30 -5.96
CA LEU A 93 -2.75 -16.17 -6.40
C LEU A 93 -2.09 -15.32 -7.49
N ASP A 94 -0.87 -15.64 -7.91
CA ASP A 94 -0.16 -14.98 -9.02
C ASP A 94 -0.03 -13.44 -8.87
N GLY A 95 0.00 -12.95 -7.62
CA GLY A 95 -0.08 -11.51 -7.32
C GLY A 95 0.99 -10.65 -7.97
N ARG A 96 2.19 -11.20 -8.20
CA ARG A 96 3.30 -10.50 -8.86
C ARG A 96 2.98 -10.05 -10.28
N LYS A 97 2.16 -10.80 -11.03
CA LYS A 97 1.77 -10.42 -12.40
C LYS A 97 1.08 -9.06 -12.46
N MET A 98 0.36 -8.70 -11.39
CA MET A 98 -0.31 -7.40 -11.27
C MET A 98 0.68 -6.25 -11.02
N LEU A 99 1.89 -6.57 -10.54
CA LEU A 99 2.93 -5.62 -10.14
C LEU A 99 4.13 -5.65 -11.09
N ASP A 100 3.95 -6.19 -12.31
CA ASP A 100 4.98 -6.22 -13.34
C ASP A 100 5.49 -4.80 -13.64
N GLY A 101 6.82 -4.65 -13.66
CA GLY A 101 7.49 -3.37 -13.85
C GLY A 101 7.88 -2.64 -12.56
N TYR A 102 7.48 -3.14 -11.39
CA TYR A 102 7.92 -2.63 -10.09
C TYR A 102 8.93 -3.57 -9.42
N ASP A 103 9.79 -3.01 -8.57
CA ASP A 103 10.68 -3.78 -7.71
C ASP A 103 9.87 -4.33 -6.52
N VAL A 104 9.68 -5.65 -6.49
CA VAL A 104 8.85 -6.35 -5.49
C VAL A 104 9.71 -7.30 -4.66
N LEU A 105 9.87 -6.97 -3.39
CA LEU A 105 10.53 -7.81 -2.39
C LEU A 105 9.48 -8.53 -1.53
N VAL A 106 9.65 -9.82 -1.32
CA VAL A 106 8.86 -10.62 -0.38
C VAL A 106 9.82 -11.34 0.55
N LEU A 107 9.64 -11.18 1.87
CA LEU A 107 10.57 -11.71 2.88
C LEU A 107 10.37 -13.20 3.20
N GLY A 108 9.17 -13.73 3.01
CA GLY A 108 8.80 -15.14 3.20
C GLY A 108 7.82 -15.60 2.14
N ILE A 109 7.81 -16.90 1.86
CA ILE A 109 6.96 -17.52 0.82
C ILE A 109 6.14 -18.61 1.49
N ASP A 110 4.87 -18.77 1.09
CA ASP A 110 4.00 -19.87 1.52
C ASP A 110 4.15 -21.15 0.68
#